data_AF-G2DB72-F1
#
_entry.id   AF-G2DB72-F1
#
_cell.length_a   1.000
_cell.length_b   1.000
_cell.length_c   1.000
_cell.angle_alpha   90.00
_cell.angle_beta   90.00
_cell.angle_gamma   90.00
#
_symmetry.space_group_name_H-M   'P 1'
#
loop_
_entity.id
_entity.type
_entity.pdbx_description
1 polymer ?
#
loop_
_entity_poly.entity_id
_entity_poly.type
_entity_poly.pdbx_seq_one_letter_code
_entity_poly.pdbx_strand_id
1 'polypeptide(L)'
;MGCSECGDGRSKPRSGGESRLTIALAGNPNCGKSALFNALTGIRQKTGNWPGVTVDRKEGRFSLDGEEVSVIDLPGIYSLDATTLDEQVTRDYLLSGDADLIVNIIDASNLERNLYFTVQMLEMGVPVLIALNMMDVARKRGICIDTEKLSEETGCPVIPIVAVSGEGLEQLKQGVTQLRRGELSGGFALAHDEAVEQALSDLDPLMLDQHKTAKRRWLLLKMLEGDSFALDQADDALTQKVAEWQQAIEQRAGEETDIHIADSRYGHAHALSQTVLKEQGRVGKTLSDRIDRVVLSRILGIPVFLAVMYLMFLFAINIGGAFIDFFDGIAGAIFVDGLGHWLSQLGLPEWLVVVLAMALAAASKWWQPLFRSSPPSTCSFRWWRIPATWRALRLSWIVSCVPSACRARPLCR
;
A
#
# COMPACT_ATOMS: atom_id res chain seq x y z
N MET A 1 -61.56 -19.09 17.31
CA MET A 1 -60.71 -20.28 17.53
C MET A 1 -59.91 -20.51 16.25
N GLY A 2 -58.60 -20.35 16.30
CA GLY A 2 -57.70 -20.52 15.15
C GLY A 2 -56.36 -19.86 15.48
N CYS A 3 -55.41 -20.68 15.90
CA CYS A 3 -54.15 -20.29 16.54
C CYS A 3 -53.17 -19.56 15.61
N SER A 4 -52.47 -18.62 16.22
CA SER A 4 -51.25 -17.95 15.78
C SER A 4 -50.04 -18.89 15.84
N GLU A 5 -49.33 -19.07 14.71
CA GLU A 5 -47.95 -19.57 14.68
C GLU A 5 -47.02 -18.39 14.40
N CYS A 6 -46.41 -17.84 15.46
CA CYS A 6 -45.22 -17.01 15.35
C CYS A 6 -43.99 -17.92 15.33
N GLY A 7 -43.27 -17.93 14.21
CA GLY A 7 -41.95 -18.54 14.09
C GLY A 7 -40.92 -17.75 14.89
N ASP A 8 -40.61 -18.25 16.08
CA ASP A 8 -39.57 -17.75 16.98
C ASP A 8 -38.18 -18.02 16.37
N GLY A 9 -37.57 -16.99 15.79
CA GLY A 9 -36.22 -17.00 15.25
C GLY A 9 -35.14 -17.06 16.33
N ARG A 10 -35.20 -18.07 17.21
CA ARG A 10 -34.12 -18.36 18.16
C ARG A 10 -32.88 -18.79 17.37
N SER A 11 -31.88 -17.92 17.37
CA SER A 11 -30.50 -18.32 17.16
C SER A 11 -30.20 -19.54 18.03
N LYS A 12 -29.59 -20.57 17.43
CA LYS A 12 -29.25 -21.82 18.13
C LYS A 12 -28.47 -21.48 19.41
N PRO A 13 -28.88 -22.00 20.59
CA PRO A 13 -28.07 -21.86 21.79
C PRO A 13 -26.74 -22.58 21.56
N ARG A 14 -25.63 -21.91 21.91
CA ARG A 14 -24.28 -22.49 21.92
C ARG A 14 -24.35 -23.81 22.72
N SER A 15 -24.18 -24.94 22.02
CA SER A 15 -24.08 -26.24 22.67
C SER A 15 -22.88 -26.21 23.63
N GLY A 16 -23.11 -26.56 24.90
CA GLY A 16 -22.15 -26.44 25.99
C GLY A 16 -20.74 -26.92 25.66
N GLY A 17 -19.82 -25.96 25.59
CA GLY A 17 -18.37 -26.09 25.64
C GLY A 17 -17.82 -24.75 26.10
N GLU A 18 -16.87 -24.76 27.04
CA GLU A 18 -16.22 -23.55 27.58
C GLU A 18 -15.94 -22.54 26.46
N SER A 19 -16.43 -21.30 26.58
CA SER A 19 -16.28 -20.30 25.51
C SER A 19 -14.81 -19.92 25.38
N ARG A 20 -14.12 -20.55 24.43
CA ARG A 20 -12.73 -20.22 24.09
C ARG A 20 -12.67 -18.82 23.52
N LEU A 21 -11.82 -17.98 24.11
CA LEU A 21 -11.53 -16.64 23.62
C LEU A 21 -10.97 -16.74 22.20
N THR A 22 -11.55 -15.98 21.28
CA THR A 22 -11.10 -15.90 19.89
C THR A 22 -10.58 -14.50 19.59
N ILE A 23 -9.33 -14.43 19.13
CA ILE A 23 -8.63 -13.19 18.80
C ILE A 23 -8.40 -13.12 17.30
N ALA A 24 -8.73 -11.99 16.70
CA ALA A 24 -8.38 -11.68 15.32
C ALA A 24 -7.08 -10.87 15.26
N LEU A 25 -6.10 -11.30 14.46
CA LEU A 25 -4.94 -10.48 14.13
C LEU A 25 -5.22 -9.70 12.85
N ALA A 26 -5.29 -8.38 12.96
CA ALA A 26 -5.52 -7.48 11.83
C ALA A 26 -4.33 -6.51 11.68
N GLY A 27 -4.06 -6.06 10.47
CA GLY A 27 -3.04 -5.03 10.23
C GLY A 27 -2.60 -4.98 8.77
N ASN A 28 -1.83 -3.96 8.43
CA ASN A 28 -1.33 -3.76 7.07
C ASN A 28 -0.41 -4.89 6.60
N PRO A 29 -0.26 -5.12 5.29
CA PRO A 29 0.81 -5.96 4.76
C PRO A 29 2.17 -5.53 5.31
N ASN A 30 3.02 -6.52 5.60
CA ASN A 30 4.39 -6.32 6.09
C ASN A 30 4.53 -5.61 7.46
N CYS A 31 3.46 -5.44 8.26
CA CYS A 31 3.56 -4.90 9.62
C CYS A 31 4.13 -5.89 10.66
N GLY A 32 4.50 -7.11 10.24
CA GLY A 32 5.00 -8.18 11.11
C GLY A 32 3.90 -9.03 11.76
N LYS A 33 2.67 -8.96 11.26
CA LYS A 33 1.53 -9.80 11.67
C LYS A 33 1.85 -11.30 11.71
N SER A 34 2.42 -11.87 10.64
CA SER A 34 2.79 -13.29 10.63
C SER A 34 3.92 -13.63 11.60
N ALA A 35 4.82 -12.68 11.90
CA ALA A 35 5.83 -12.90 12.93
C ALA A 35 5.19 -12.96 14.32
N LEU A 36 4.23 -12.08 14.62
CA LEU A 36 3.47 -12.12 15.87
C LEU A 36 2.63 -13.40 15.99
N PHE A 37 1.95 -13.79 14.91
CA PHE A 37 1.18 -15.04 14.86
C PHE A 37 2.04 -16.27 15.21
N ASN A 38 3.22 -16.38 14.61
CA ASN A 38 4.16 -17.45 14.89
C ASN A 38 4.70 -17.38 16.33
N ALA A 39 4.99 -16.17 16.83
CA ALA A 39 5.47 -15.97 18.19
C ALA A 39 4.43 -16.36 19.26
N LEU A 40 3.14 -16.14 18.99
CA LEU A 40 2.04 -16.52 19.88
C LEU A 40 1.76 -18.02 19.83
N THR A 41 1.66 -18.59 18.63
CA THR A 41 1.09 -19.94 18.42
C THR A 41 2.14 -21.05 18.33
N GLY A 42 3.39 -20.69 17.99
CA GLY A 42 4.48 -21.63 17.77
C GLY A 42 4.12 -22.70 16.74
N ILE A 43 4.09 -23.97 17.17
CA ILE A 43 3.79 -25.12 16.30
C ILE A 43 2.27 -25.39 16.21
N ARG A 44 1.46 -24.81 17.10
CA ARG A 44 0.02 -25.11 17.23
C ARG A 44 -0.83 -24.29 16.27
N GLN A 45 -0.50 -24.37 14.98
CA GLN A 45 -1.17 -23.65 13.91
C GLN A 45 -1.62 -24.57 12.79
N LYS A 46 -2.67 -24.17 12.07
CA LYS A 46 -3.22 -24.82 10.89
C LYS A 46 -3.42 -23.77 9.81
N THR A 47 -3.22 -24.19 8.57
CA THR A 47 -3.51 -23.39 7.38
C THR A 47 -4.55 -24.11 6.55
N GLY A 48 -5.57 -23.38 6.14
CA GLY A 48 -6.60 -23.81 5.20
C GLY A 48 -7.02 -22.63 4.34
N ASN A 49 -8.21 -22.68 3.77
CA ASN A 49 -8.79 -21.59 3.00
C ASN A 49 -10.03 -21.04 3.69
N TRP A 50 -10.32 -19.77 3.46
CA TRP A 50 -11.61 -19.19 3.85
C TRP A 50 -12.76 -19.84 3.03
N PRO A 51 -13.95 -20.03 3.62
CA PRO A 51 -15.05 -20.72 2.95
C PRO A 51 -15.41 -20.05 1.62
N GLY A 52 -15.43 -20.84 0.54
CA GLY A 52 -15.87 -20.37 -0.78
C GLY A 52 -14.87 -19.49 -1.54
N VAL A 53 -13.67 -19.23 -1.02
CA VAL A 53 -12.66 -18.38 -1.67
C VAL A 53 -11.26 -19.01 -1.62
N THR A 54 -10.34 -18.50 -2.45
CA THR A 54 -8.94 -18.97 -2.53
C THR A 54 -8.00 -18.23 -1.57
N VAL A 55 -8.54 -17.52 -0.59
CA VAL A 55 -7.75 -16.76 0.39
C VAL A 55 -7.31 -17.69 1.51
N ASP A 56 -6.02 -17.66 1.84
CA ASP A 56 -5.45 -18.45 2.92
C ASP A 56 -6.03 -18.04 4.28
N ARG A 57 -6.43 -19.03 5.08
CA ARG A 57 -6.88 -18.88 6.47
C ARG A 57 -5.89 -19.56 7.39
N LYS A 58 -5.20 -18.80 8.24
CA LYS A 58 -4.33 -19.35 9.28
C LYS A 58 -4.99 -19.22 10.65
N GLU A 59 -5.07 -20.32 11.35
CA GLU A 59 -5.64 -20.40 12.69
C GLU A 59 -4.64 -21.09 13.61
N GLY A 60 -4.40 -20.54 14.78
CA GLY A 60 -3.49 -21.11 15.76
C GLY A 60 -4.03 -20.98 17.17
N ARG A 61 -3.37 -21.68 18.10
CA ARG A 61 -3.80 -21.74 19.49
C ARG A 61 -2.63 -21.55 20.44
N PHE A 62 -2.86 -20.79 21.50
CA PHE A 62 -1.89 -20.60 22.58
C PHE A 62 -2.59 -20.62 23.94
N SER A 63 -1.81 -20.75 25.01
CA SER A 63 -2.35 -20.72 26.37
C SER A 63 -2.12 -19.35 27.00
N LEU A 64 -3.18 -18.81 27.61
CA LEU A 64 -3.18 -17.54 28.33
C LEU A 64 -3.79 -17.79 29.72
N ASP A 65 -3.00 -17.61 30.78
CA ASP A 65 -3.42 -17.87 32.17
C ASP A 65 -4.06 -19.26 32.40
N GLY A 66 -3.62 -20.27 31.64
CA GLY A 66 -4.15 -21.63 31.70
C GLY A 66 -5.38 -21.89 30.83
N GLU A 67 -5.95 -20.87 30.19
CA GLU A 67 -7.03 -21.01 29.21
C GLU A 67 -6.49 -21.17 27.78
N GLU A 68 -7.18 -21.92 26.93
CA GLU A 68 -6.85 -22.05 25.51
C GLU A 68 -7.50 -20.91 24.71
N VAL A 69 -6.67 -20.12 24.02
CA VAL A 69 -7.09 -19.00 23.18
C VAL A 69 -6.89 -19.37 21.72
N SER A 70 -7.91 -19.11 20.88
CA SER A 70 -7.81 -19.22 19.43
C SER A 70 -7.37 -17.89 18.83
N VAL A 71 -6.47 -17.95 17.86
CA VAL A 71 -5.94 -16.79 17.13
C VAL A 71 -6.14 -17.03 15.65
N ILE A 72 -6.79 -16.08 14.98
CA ILE A 72 -7.03 -16.13 13.55
C ILE A 72 -6.23 -15.02 12.89
N ASP A 73 -5.37 -15.38 11.94
CA ASP A 73 -4.60 -14.44 11.14
C ASP A 73 -5.48 -13.95 9.98
N LEU A 74 -5.86 -12.68 9.98
CA LEU A 74 -6.61 -12.10 8.87
C LEU A 74 -5.65 -11.71 7.73
N PRO A 75 -6.11 -11.71 6.47
CA PRO A 75 -5.34 -11.13 5.37
C PRO A 75 -4.82 -9.73 5.70
N GLY A 76 -3.59 -9.41 5.27
CA GLY A 76 -3.04 -8.08 5.46
C GLY A 76 -3.66 -7.12 4.46
N ILE A 77 -4.35 -6.09 4.92
CA ILE A 77 -5.08 -5.15 4.06
C ILE A 77 -4.83 -3.69 4.47
N TYR A 78 -5.13 -2.73 3.58
CA TYR A 78 -4.91 -1.30 3.84
C TYR A 78 -6.19 -0.55 4.23
N SER A 79 -7.37 -1.03 3.82
CA SER A 79 -8.68 -0.48 4.17
C SER A 79 -9.74 -1.59 4.17
N LEU A 80 -10.93 -1.29 4.71
CA LEU A 80 -12.09 -2.18 4.82
C LEU A 80 -13.14 -1.86 3.75
N ASP A 81 -12.70 -1.32 2.61
CA ASP A 81 -13.57 -0.94 1.48
C ASP A 81 -13.96 -2.13 0.61
N ALA A 82 -13.41 -3.33 0.90
CA ALA A 82 -13.82 -4.61 0.30
C ALA A 82 -13.70 -4.67 -1.24
N THR A 83 -12.71 -3.97 -1.79
CA THR A 83 -12.40 -3.97 -3.22
C THR A 83 -11.72 -5.27 -3.66
N THR A 84 -10.99 -5.91 -2.75
CA THR A 84 -10.32 -7.19 -2.98
C THR A 84 -10.95 -8.32 -2.17
N LEU A 85 -10.74 -9.58 -2.59
CA LEU A 85 -11.20 -10.75 -1.84
C LEU A 85 -10.62 -10.79 -0.42
N ASP A 86 -9.36 -10.37 -0.24
CA ASP A 86 -8.69 -10.30 1.06
C ASP A 86 -9.39 -9.29 1.99
N GLU A 87 -9.78 -8.13 1.45
CA GLU A 87 -10.52 -7.10 2.18
C GLU A 87 -11.94 -7.56 2.53
N GLN A 88 -12.64 -8.20 1.59
CA GLN A 88 -13.98 -8.77 1.81
C GLN A 88 -13.97 -9.79 2.94
N VAL A 89 -13.06 -10.77 2.87
CA VAL A 89 -12.90 -11.81 3.90
C VAL A 89 -12.64 -11.21 5.27
N THR A 90 -11.75 -10.22 5.33
CA THR A 90 -11.38 -9.57 6.59
C THR A 90 -12.56 -8.81 7.18
N ARG A 91 -13.23 -7.98 6.37
CA ARG A 91 -14.43 -7.23 6.76
C ARG A 91 -15.53 -8.16 7.25
N ASP A 92 -15.88 -9.18 6.47
CA ASP A 92 -16.97 -10.09 6.78
C ASP A 92 -16.70 -10.87 8.06
N TYR A 93 -15.45 -11.27 8.32
CA TYR A 93 -15.07 -11.94 9.55
C TYR A 93 -15.13 -11.00 10.78
N LEU A 94 -14.67 -9.76 10.65
CA LEU A 94 -14.78 -8.78 11.75
C LEU A 94 -16.26 -8.45 12.05
N LEU A 95 -17.10 -8.40 11.02
CA LEU A 95 -18.53 -8.17 11.14
C LEU A 95 -19.32 -9.42 11.54
N SER A 96 -18.79 -10.64 11.45
CA SER A 96 -19.52 -11.83 11.90
C SER A 96 -19.72 -11.81 13.42
N GLY A 97 -18.75 -11.25 14.16
CA GLY A 97 -18.71 -11.29 15.62
C GLY A 97 -18.18 -12.61 16.16
N ASP A 98 -17.46 -13.37 15.33
CA ASP A 98 -16.74 -14.59 15.75
C ASP A 98 -15.48 -14.27 16.57
N ALA A 99 -14.91 -13.07 16.39
CA ALA A 99 -13.81 -12.57 17.21
C ALA A 99 -14.33 -11.81 18.43
N ASP A 100 -13.79 -12.12 19.60
CA ASP A 100 -14.12 -11.41 20.85
C ASP A 100 -13.34 -10.09 20.97
N LEU A 101 -12.15 -10.02 20.37
CA LEU A 101 -11.32 -8.82 20.29
C LEU A 101 -10.37 -8.86 19.09
N ILE A 102 -9.89 -7.68 18.69
CA ILE A 102 -8.91 -7.50 17.61
C ILE A 102 -7.57 -7.11 18.23
N VAL A 103 -6.51 -7.83 17.87
CA VAL A 103 -5.14 -7.34 18.05
C VAL A 103 -4.73 -6.71 16.72
N ASN A 104 -4.68 -5.38 16.72
CA ASN A 104 -4.29 -4.58 15.57
C ASN A 104 -2.76 -4.37 15.58
N ILE A 105 -2.06 -4.96 14.60
CA ILE A 105 -0.61 -4.82 14.45
C ILE A 105 -0.28 -3.59 13.62
N ILE A 106 0.42 -2.64 14.23
CA ILE A 106 0.85 -1.40 13.60
C ILE A 106 2.38 -1.38 13.46
N ASP A 107 2.90 -1.10 12.26
CA ASP A 107 4.33 -0.83 12.08
C ASP A 107 4.69 0.57 12.60
N ALA A 108 5.45 0.61 13.71
CA ALA A 108 5.94 1.85 14.32
C ALA A 108 6.79 2.71 13.37
N SER A 109 7.42 2.11 12.35
CA SER A 109 8.23 2.82 11.38
C SER A 109 7.42 3.51 10.27
N ASN A 110 6.12 3.20 10.16
CA ASN A 110 5.19 3.76 9.19
C ASN A 110 3.80 4.01 9.81
N LEU A 111 3.79 4.79 10.89
CA LEU A 111 2.65 4.91 11.80
C LEU A 111 1.37 5.45 11.12
N GLU A 112 1.44 6.59 10.44
CA GLU A 112 0.29 7.28 9.83
C GLU A 112 -0.52 6.37 8.90
N ARG A 113 0.17 5.62 8.02
CA ARG A 113 -0.46 4.69 7.09
C ARG A 113 -1.21 3.54 7.79
N ASN A 114 -0.68 3.07 8.91
CA ASN A 114 -1.30 1.99 9.68
C ASN A 114 -2.45 2.52 10.56
N LEU A 115 -2.35 3.77 11.02
CA LEU A 115 -3.42 4.42 11.78
C LEU A 115 -4.68 4.62 10.94
N TYR A 116 -4.57 4.86 9.64
CA TYR A 116 -5.74 4.92 8.75
C TYR A 116 -6.61 3.66 8.84
N PHE A 117 -6.00 2.47 8.76
CA PHE A 117 -6.71 1.20 8.93
C PHE A 117 -7.26 1.03 10.35
N THR A 118 -6.54 1.56 11.35
CA THR A 118 -6.95 1.55 12.76
C THR A 118 -8.24 2.34 12.98
N VAL A 119 -8.36 3.54 12.41
CA VAL A 119 -9.56 4.38 12.51
C VAL A 119 -10.79 3.61 12.02
N GLN A 120 -10.70 2.90 10.89
CA GLN A 120 -11.81 2.10 10.37
C GLN A 120 -12.19 0.93 11.28
N MET A 121 -11.22 0.29 11.94
CA MET A 121 -11.52 -0.78 12.90
C MET A 121 -12.20 -0.26 14.17
N LEU A 122 -11.87 0.96 14.62
CA LEU A 122 -12.55 1.59 15.76
C LEU A 122 -14.03 1.87 15.47
N GLU A 123 -14.37 2.16 14.21
CA GLU A 123 -15.77 2.36 13.77
C GLU A 123 -16.61 1.08 13.88
N MET A 124 -15.99 -0.12 13.82
CA MET A 124 -16.69 -1.41 13.93
C MET A 124 -17.13 -1.76 15.37
N GLY A 125 -16.60 -1.05 16.37
CA GLY A 125 -16.92 -1.23 17.79
C GLY A 125 -16.61 -2.62 18.37
N VAL A 126 -15.71 -3.38 17.74
CA VAL A 126 -15.09 -4.57 18.34
C VAL A 126 -13.91 -4.12 19.20
N PRO A 127 -13.73 -4.63 20.43
CA PRO A 127 -12.61 -4.21 21.28
C PRO A 127 -11.26 -4.39 20.59
N VAL A 128 -10.49 -3.30 20.47
CA VAL A 128 -9.18 -3.27 19.82
C VAL A 128 -8.06 -3.14 20.86
N LEU A 129 -7.00 -3.94 20.66
CA LEU A 129 -5.71 -3.79 21.31
C LEU A 129 -4.65 -3.50 20.25
N ILE A 130 -3.87 -2.43 20.43
CA ILE A 130 -2.84 -2.03 19.48
C ILE A 130 -1.50 -2.67 19.86
N ALA A 131 -1.00 -3.54 18.98
CA ALA A 131 0.35 -4.09 19.03
C ALA A 131 1.27 -3.22 18.16
N LEU A 132 1.95 -2.26 18.78
CA LEU A 132 2.87 -1.34 18.09
C LEU A 132 4.21 -2.05 17.84
N ASN A 133 4.34 -2.65 16.66
CA ASN A 133 5.44 -3.54 16.28
C ASN A 133 6.60 -2.80 15.61
N MET A 134 7.73 -3.49 15.43
CA MET A 134 8.97 -2.98 14.83
C MET A 134 9.57 -1.78 15.58
N MET A 135 9.44 -1.78 16.91
CA MET A 135 10.03 -0.73 17.75
C MET A 135 11.55 -0.63 17.62
N ASP A 136 12.24 -1.73 17.29
CA ASP A 136 13.66 -1.75 16.98
C ASP A 136 13.99 -0.98 15.68
N VAL A 137 13.17 -1.12 14.64
CA VAL A 137 13.29 -0.38 13.39
C VAL A 137 12.98 1.10 13.61
N ALA A 138 11.91 1.42 14.35
CA ALA A 138 11.56 2.79 14.71
C ALA A 138 12.70 3.49 15.45
N ARG A 139 13.27 2.84 16.49
CA ARG A 139 14.44 3.34 17.24
C ARG A 139 15.65 3.58 16.33
N LYS A 140 15.96 2.65 15.42
CA LYS A 140 17.06 2.80 14.45
C LYS A 140 16.86 3.99 13.49
N ARG A 141 15.61 4.31 13.15
CA ARG A 141 15.24 5.48 12.32
C ARG A 141 15.13 6.79 13.10
N GLY A 142 15.32 6.76 14.43
CA GLY A 142 15.14 7.92 15.29
C GLY A 142 13.67 8.30 15.50
N ILE A 143 12.73 7.39 15.22
CA ILE A 143 11.30 7.60 15.44
C ILE A 143 11.00 7.29 16.91
N CYS A 144 10.54 8.31 17.64
CA CYS A 144 10.10 8.18 19.03
C CYS A 144 8.59 8.35 19.09
N ILE A 145 7.87 7.32 19.54
CA ILE A 145 6.41 7.33 19.64
C ILE A 145 6.02 7.41 21.10
N ASP A 146 5.10 8.32 21.42
CA ASP A 146 4.42 8.37 22.71
C ASP A 146 3.28 7.35 22.74
N THR A 147 3.54 6.18 23.34
CA THR A 147 2.57 5.09 23.42
C THR A 147 1.42 5.39 24.38
N GLU A 148 1.69 6.15 25.45
CA GLU A 148 0.67 6.55 26.43
C GLU A 148 -0.31 7.51 25.77
N LYS A 149 0.22 8.54 25.08
CA LYS A 149 -0.62 9.48 24.35
C LYS A 149 -1.41 8.81 23.22
N LEU A 150 -0.80 7.86 22.49
CA LEU A 150 -1.55 7.11 21.48
C LEU A 150 -2.69 6.30 22.10
N SER A 151 -2.47 5.76 23.30
CA SER A 151 -3.49 5.00 24.05
C SER A 151 -4.64 5.91 24.50
N GLU A 152 -4.34 7.12 24.96
CA GLU A 152 -5.35 8.13 25.35
C GLU A 152 -6.20 8.57 24.15
N GLU A 153 -5.55 8.94 23.04
CA GLU A 153 -6.22 9.49 21.85
C GLU A 153 -7.07 8.44 21.11
N THR A 154 -6.67 7.16 21.14
CA THR A 154 -7.43 6.07 20.49
C THR A 154 -8.38 5.37 21.45
N GLY A 155 -8.24 5.57 22.77
CA GLY A 155 -8.94 4.84 23.81
C GLY A 155 -8.63 3.34 23.86
N CYS A 156 -7.59 2.88 23.16
CA CYS A 156 -7.16 1.49 23.08
C CYS A 156 -5.88 1.28 23.91
N PRO A 157 -5.66 0.09 24.51
CA PRO A 157 -4.35 -0.26 25.02
C PRO A 157 -3.32 -0.34 23.89
N VAL A 158 -2.19 0.35 24.06
CA VAL A 158 -1.07 0.36 23.12
C VAL A 158 0.12 -0.34 23.75
N ILE A 159 0.59 -1.41 23.12
CA ILE A 159 1.68 -2.24 23.65
C ILE A 159 2.83 -2.24 22.64
N PRO A 160 4.00 -1.65 22.96
CA PRO A 160 5.17 -1.67 22.10
C PRO A 160 5.79 -3.08 22.09
N ILE A 161 6.03 -3.62 20.89
CA ILE A 161 6.58 -4.96 20.70
C ILE A 161 7.66 -5.01 19.62
N VAL A 162 8.45 -6.09 19.65
CA VAL A 162 9.27 -6.54 18.52
C VAL A 162 8.99 -8.02 18.31
N ALA A 163 8.08 -8.32 17.38
CA ALA A 163 7.54 -9.67 17.19
C ALA A 163 8.61 -10.74 16.91
N VAL A 164 9.71 -10.36 16.23
CA VAL A 164 10.81 -11.29 15.88
C VAL A 164 11.65 -11.68 17.11
N SER A 165 11.89 -10.75 18.04
CA SER A 165 12.66 -11.03 19.25
C SER A 165 11.79 -11.53 20.41
N GLY A 166 10.46 -11.31 20.34
CA GLY A 166 9.52 -11.58 21.42
C GLY A 166 9.45 -10.47 22.48
N GLU A 167 10.15 -9.35 22.29
CA GLU A 167 10.05 -8.17 23.17
C GLU A 167 8.59 -7.69 23.21
N GLY A 168 8.04 -7.49 24.42
CA GLY A 168 6.68 -6.98 24.61
C GLY A 168 5.56 -8.02 24.52
N LEU A 169 5.86 -9.30 24.24
CA LEU A 169 4.83 -10.32 24.01
C LEU A 169 4.05 -10.70 25.27
N GLU A 170 4.70 -10.73 26.43
CA GLU A 170 4.02 -11.03 27.71
C GLU A 170 3.12 -9.88 28.14
N GLN A 171 3.54 -8.64 27.91
CA GLN A 171 2.70 -7.46 28.10
C GLN A 171 1.48 -7.52 27.16
N LEU A 172 1.68 -7.92 25.90
CA LEU A 172 0.60 -8.08 24.93
C LEU A 172 -0.47 -9.06 25.43
N LYS A 173 -0.03 -10.23 25.92
CA LYS A 173 -0.90 -11.25 26.51
C LYS A 173 -1.66 -10.74 27.74
N GLN A 174 -1.00 -9.99 28.61
CA GLN A 174 -1.64 -9.36 29.76
C GLN A 174 -2.70 -8.35 29.32
N GLY A 175 -2.39 -7.49 28.35
CA GLY A 175 -3.35 -6.52 27.81
C GLY A 175 -4.59 -7.19 27.20
N VAL A 176 -4.41 -8.30 26.48
CA VAL A 176 -5.53 -9.12 25.98
C VAL A 176 -6.42 -9.61 27.13
N THR A 177 -5.81 -10.08 28.23
CA THR A 177 -6.55 -10.55 29.41
C THR A 177 -7.32 -9.43 30.08
N GLN A 178 -6.68 -8.27 30.27
CA GLN A 178 -7.30 -7.09 30.89
C GLN A 178 -8.45 -6.54 30.04
N LEU A 179 -8.26 -6.48 28.71
CA LEU A 179 -9.29 -6.06 27.78
C LEU A 179 -10.50 -6.99 27.81
N ARG A 180 -10.28 -8.32 27.83
CA ARG A 180 -11.36 -9.30 27.95
C ARG A 180 -12.14 -9.16 29.27
N ARG A 181 -11.46 -8.84 30.37
CA ARG A 181 -12.09 -8.61 31.68
C ARG A 181 -12.84 -7.27 31.77
N GLY A 182 -12.71 -6.40 30.76
CA GLY A 182 -13.28 -5.05 30.77
C GLY A 182 -12.53 -4.09 31.69
N GLU A 183 -11.31 -4.42 32.08
CA GLU A 183 -10.44 -3.55 32.89
C GLU A 183 -9.85 -2.41 32.05
N LEU A 184 -9.73 -2.62 30.73
CA LEU A 184 -9.28 -1.63 29.75
C LEU A 184 -10.38 -1.36 28.73
N SER A 185 -10.41 -0.13 28.22
CA SER A 185 -11.25 0.25 27.09
C SER A 185 -10.70 -0.32 25.78
N GLY A 186 -11.57 -0.81 24.90
CA GLY A 186 -11.20 -1.37 23.60
C GLY A 186 -11.24 -0.36 22.45
N GLY A 187 -11.06 0.92 22.76
CA GLY A 187 -11.21 2.01 21.81
C GLY A 187 -12.62 2.59 21.72
N PHE A 188 -12.70 3.76 21.09
CA PHE A 188 -13.95 4.40 20.71
C PHE A 188 -13.84 4.90 19.27
N ALA A 189 -14.97 4.97 18.57
CA ALA A 189 -15.01 5.55 17.24
C ALA A 189 -14.70 7.04 17.31
N LEU A 190 -13.81 7.50 16.43
CA LEU A 190 -13.50 8.92 16.30
C LEU A 190 -14.66 9.62 15.61
N ALA A 191 -15.01 10.81 16.13
CA ALA A 191 -16.10 11.60 15.59
C ALA A 191 -15.68 12.24 14.25
N HIS A 192 -16.50 12.06 13.23
CA HIS A 192 -16.39 12.74 11.95
C HIS A 192 -16.82 14.21 12.09
N ASP A 193 -16.86 14.92 10.96
CA ASP A 193 -17.39 16.26 10.91
C ASP A 193 -18.87 16.32 11.33
N GLU A 194 -19.34 17.52 11.65
CA GLU A 194 -20.69 17.74 12.16
C GLU A 194 -21.79 17.25 11.20
N ALA A 195 -21.60 17.35 9.89
CA ALA A 195 -22.63 16.93 8.94
C ALA A 195 -22.75 15.40 8.89
N VAL A 196 -21.63 14.68 8.91
CA VAL A 196 -21.66 13.21 8.98
C VAL A 196 -22.21 12.73 10.32
N GLU A 197 -21.82 13.30 11.45
CA GLU A 197 -22.37 12.88 12.76
C GLU A 197 -23.88 13.17 12.90
N GLN A 198 -24.36 14.28 12.32
CA GLN A 198 -25.80 14.55 12.22
C GLN A 198 -26.51 13.48 11.39
N ALA A 199 -25.96 13.12 10.24
CA ALA A 199 -26.51 12.06 9.40
C ALA A 199 -26.58 10.72 10.15
N LEU A 200 -25.51 10.35 10.85
CA LEU A 200 -25.48 9.12 11.66
C LEU A 200 -26.54 9.13 12.75
N SER A 201 -26.72 10.24 13.47
CA SER A 201 -27.73 10.37 14.53
C SER A 201 -29.16 10.29 13.99
N ASP A 202 -29.40 10.79 12.78
CA ASP A 202 -30.72 10.77 12.15
C ASP A 202 -31.05 9.41 11.50
N LEU A 203 -30.03 8.70 11.01
CA LEU A 203 -30.17 7.40 10.36
C LEU A 203 -30.21 6.24 11.36
N ASP A 204 -29.52 6.33 12.50
CA ASP A 204 -29.46 5.23 13.47
C ASP A 204 -30.84 4.75 13.97
N PRO A 205 -31.83 5.62 14.28
CA PRO A 205 -33.16 5.16 14.70
C PRO A 205 -33.93 4.38 13.63
N LEU A 206 -33.56 4.54 12.35
CA LEU A 206 -34.21 3.88 11.21
C LEU A 206 -33.64 2.48 10.96
N MET A 207 -32.50 2.14 11.56
CA MET A 207 -31.87 0.83 11.40
C MET A 207 -32.65 -0.25 12.15
N LEU A 208 -32.86 -1.39 11.49
CA LEU A 208 -33.49 -2.57 12.06
C LEU A 208 -32.68 -3.10 13.27
N ASP A 209 -33.39 -3.55 14.31
CA ASP A 209 -32.81 -4.06 15.57
C ASP A 209 -31.99 -5.36 15.43
N GLN A 210 -31.84 -5.89 14.22
CA GLN A 210 -31.09 -7.13 13.97
C GLN A 210 -29.56 -6.95 14.15
N HIS A 211 -29.06 -5.71 14.18
CA HIS A 211 -27.64 -5.41 14.28
C HIS A 211 -27.26 -4.88 15.67
N LYS A 212 -26.16 -5.40 16.25
CA LYS A 212 -25.56 -4.83 17.47
C LYS A 212 -25.12 -3.39 17.21
N THR A 213 -25.24 -2.52 18.21
CA THR A 213 -24.90 -1.08 18.14
C THR A 213 -23.53 -0.81 17.52
N ALA A 214 -22.51 -1.58 17.90
CA ALA A 214 -21.14 -1.48 17.35
C ALA A 214 -21.07 -1.66 15.82
N LYS A 215 -21.90 -2.55 15.25
CA LYS A 215 -21.97 -2.78 13.80
C LYS A 215 -22.80 -1.70 13.09
N ARG A 216 -23.72 -1.03 13.79
CA ARG A 216 -24.63 -0.03 13.20
C ARG A 216 -23.85 1.18 12.69
N ARG A 217 -22.94 1.74 13.49
CA ARG A 217 -22.15 2.92 13.08
C ARG A 217 -21.36 2.67 11.80
N TRP A 218 -20.56 1.60 11.77
CA TRP A 218 -19.79 1.22 10.58
C TRP A 218 -20.70 0.99 9.36
N LEU A 219 -21.83 0.31 9.55
CA LEU A 219 -22.78 0.03 8.47
C LEU A 219 -23.42 1.31 7.91
N LEU A 220 -23.79 2.25 8.77
CA LEU A 220 -24.32 3.56 8.36
C LEU A 220 -23.31 4.41 7.62
N LEU A 221 -22.06 4.45 8.09
CA LEU A 221 -20.96 5.12 7.38
C LEU A 221 -20.78 4.53 5.98
N LYS A 222 -20.83 3.21 5.85
CA LYS A 222 -20.72 2.53 4.56
C LYS A 222 -21.92 2.79 3.65
N MET A 223 -23.13 2.90 4.20
CA MET A 223 -24.30 3.33 3.42
C MET A 223 -24.12 4.77 2.90
N LEU A 224 -23.61 5.69 3.73
CA LEU A 224 -23.31 7.07 3.32
C LEU A 224 -22.21 7.15 2.25
N GLU A 225 -21.22 6.26 2.30
CA GLU A 225 -20.20 6.09 1.25
C GLU A 225 -20.76 5.45 -0.04
N GLY A 226 -21.99 4.95 -0.05
CA GLY A 226 -22.59 4.28 -1.21
C GLY A 226 -22.13 2.84 -1.41
N ASP A 227 -21.61 2.18 -0.38
CA ASP A 227 -21.21 0.77 -0.44
C ASP A 227 -22.42 -0.13 -0.70
N SER A 228 -22.34 -0.96 -1.74
CA SER A 228 -23.45 -1.81 -2.16
C SER A 228 -23.81 -2.87 -1.12
N PHE A 229 -22.81 -3.47 -0.46
CA PHE A 229 -23.03 -4.46 0.59
C PHE A 229 -23.78 -3.88 1.80
N ALA A 230 -23.50 -2.62 2.13
CA ALA A 230 -24.20 -1.90 3.18
C ALA A 230 -25.63 -1.53 2.76
N LEU A 231 -25.81 -0.98 1.55
CA LEU A 231 -27.12 -0.59 1.02
C LEU A 231 -28.08 -1.77 0.85
N ASP A 232 -27.57 -2.96 0.50
CA ASP A 232 -28.37 -4.19 0.40
C ASP A 232 -29.03 -4.61 1.73
N GLN A 233 -28.56 -4.07 2.86
CA GLN A 233 -29.12 -4.31 4.19
C GLN A 233 -30.14 -3.24 4.63
N ALA A 234 -30.30 -2.17 3.86
CA ALA A 234 -31.27 -1.11 4.12
C ALA A 234 -32.65 -1.45 3.54
N ASP A 235 -33.71 -0.92 4.17
CA ASP A 235 -35.02 -0.86 3.54
C ASP A 235 -35.14 0.38 2.63
N ASP A 236 -36.22 0.46 1.87
CA ASP A 236 -36.44 1.57 0.93
C ASP A 236 -36.45 2.94 1.65
N ALA A 237 -37.00 2.99 2.86
CA ALA A 237 -37.10 4.21 3.65
C ALA A 237 -35.72 4.71 4.12
N LEU A 238 -34.88 3.80 4.63
CA LEU A 238 -33.51 4.11 5.03
C LEU A 238 -32.68 4.49 3.80
N THR A 239 -32.81 3.75 2.69
CA THR A 239 -32.09 4.04 1.44
C THR A 239 -32.40 5.44 0.92
N GLN A 240 -33.68 5.83 0.93
CA GLN A 240 -34.08 7.18 0.54
C GLN A 240 -33.47 8.24 1.48
N LYS A 241 -33.47 7.98 2.79
CA LYS A 241 -32.91 8.91 3.78
C LYS A 241 -31.39 9.06 3.66
N VAL A 242 -30.68 7.98 3.36
CA VAL A 242 -29.25 7.98 3.08
C VAL A 242 -28.96 8.88 1.87
N ALA A 243 -29.72 8.74 0.77
CA ALA A 243 -29.55 9.57 -0.42
C ALA A 243 -29.82 11.07 -0.15
N GLU A 244 -30.80 11.40 0.70
CA GLU A 244 -31.03 12.79 1.15
C GLU A 244 -29.81 13.35 1.90
N TRP A 245 -29.21 12.54 2.79
CA TRP A 245 -28.05 12.95 3.56
C TRP A 245 -26.77 13.06 2.73
N GLN A 246 -26.57 12.17 1.75
CA GLN A 246 -25.45 12.26 0.80
C GLN A 246 -25.49 13.60 0.06
N GLN A 247 -26.65 13.98 -0.48
CA GLN A 247 -26.81 15.28 -1.16
C GLN A 247 -26.59 16.46 -0.20
N ALA A 248 -27.03 16.34 1.05
CA ALA A 248 -26.86 17.40 2.04
C ALA A 248 -25.39 17.59 2.45
N ILE A 249 -24.63 16.49 2.60
CA ILE A 249 -23.19 16.52 2.89
C ILE A 249 -22.45 17.11 1.69
N GLU A 250 -22.75 16.65 0.48
CA GLU A 250 -22.13 17.15 -0.76
C GLU A 250 -22.29 18.66 -0.93
N GLN A 251 -23.49 19.19 -0.67
CA GLN A 251 -23.76 20.63 -0.76
C GLN A 251 -23.00 21.45 0.28
N ARG A 252 -22.75 20.88 1.47
CA ARG A 252 -22.05 21.55 2.57
C ARG A 252 -20.53 21.48 2.42
N ALA A 253 -20.00 20.30 2.07
CA ALA A 253 -18.58 20.02 1.94
C ALA A 253 -18.00 20.50 0.60
N GLY A 254 -18.80 20.49 -0.47
CA GLY A 254 -18.35 20.85 -1.81
C GLY A 254 -17.64 19.70 -2.55
N GLU A 255 -17.76 18.48 -2.06
CA GLU A 255 -17.17 17.25 -2.61
C GLU A 255 -18.11 16.05 -2.34
N GLU A 256 -17.86 14.92 -3.01
CA GLU A 256 -18.66 13.69 -2.86
C GLU A 256 -18.58 13.14 -1.42
N THR A 257 -19.67 12.54 -0.93
CA THR A 257 -19.79 12.11 0.49
C THR A 257 -18.73 11.07 0.87
N ASP A 258 -18.44 10.13 -0.04
CA ASP A 258 -17.42 9.10 0.14
C ASP A 258 -16.00 9.70 0.27
N ILE A 259 -15.68 10.69 -0.57
CA ILE A 259 -14.43 11.46 -0.50
C ILE A 259 -14.35 12.19 0.85
N HIS A 260 -15.43 12.84 1.27
CA HIS A 260 -15.46 13.60 2.52
C HIS A 260 -15.19 12.71 3.75
N ILE A 261 -15.84 11.55 3.82
CA ILE A 261 -15.63 10.58 4.90
C ILE A 261 -14.20 10.01 4.85
N ALA A 262 -13.68 9.71 3.66
CA ALA A 262 -12.30 9.26 3.50
C ALA A 262 -11.30 10.31 4.00
N ASP A 263 -11.49 11.58 3.64
CA ASP A 263 -10.65 12.70 4.07
C ASP A 263 -10.72 12.92 5.59
N SER A 264 -11.90 12.75 6.19
CA SER A 264 -12.06 12.76 7.65
C SER A 264 -11.20 11.67 8.32
N ARG A 265 -11.24 10.42 7.82
CA ARG A 265 -10.41 9.31 8.34
C ARG A 265 -8.92 9.56 8.15
N TYR A 266 -8.51 10.06 6.99
CA TYR A 266 -7.11 10.45 6.75
C TYR A 266 -6.69 11.58 7.69
N GLY A 267 -7.56 12.56 7.91
CA GLY A 267 -7.36 13.64 8.87
C GLY A 267 -7.13 13.13 10.28
N HIS A 268 -7.93 12.17 10.75
CA HIS A 268 -7.73 11.52 12.05
C HIS A 268 -6.39 10.78 12.13
N ALA A 269 -6.06 9.95 11.14
CA ALA A 269 -4.81 9.21 11.12
C ALA A 269 -3.59 10.15 11.12
N HIS A 270 -3.66 11.23 10.33
CA HIS A 270 -2.64 12.27 10.28
C HIS A 270 -2.50 12.96 11.65
N ALA A 271 -3.61 13.46 12.22
CA ALA A 271 -3.62 14.16 13.49
C ALA A 271 -3.08 13.27 14.63
N LEU A 272 -3.51 12.01 14.71
CA LEU A 272 -3.00 11.03 15.67
C LEU A 272 -1.49 10.87 15.50
N SER A 273 -1.01 10.64 14.27
CA SER A 273 0.41 10.43 14.01
C SER A 273 1.27 11.62 14.44
N GLN A 274 0.88 12.85 14.11
CA GLN A 274 1.62 14.06 14.48
C GLN A 274 1.60 14.27 16.00
N THR A 275 0.49 13.97 16.64
CA THR A 275 0.27 14.18 18.07
C THR A 275 1.15 13.26 18.92
N VAL A 276 1.39 12.03 18.46
CA VAL A 276 2.12 10.99 19.22
C VAL A 276 3.59 10.88 18.85
N LEU A 277 4.01 11.40 17.70
CA LEU A 277 5.43 11.43 17.32
C LEU A 277 6.15 12.50 18.14
N LYS A 278 7.09 12.08 18.99
CA LYS A 278 7.96 13.00 19.73
C LYS A 278 8.95 13.61 18.74
N GLU A 279 8.92 14.93 18.57
CA GLU A 279 9.93 15.67 17.81
C GLU A 279 11.29 15.55 18.51
N GLN A 280 12.03 14.48 18.23
CA GLN A 280 13.46 14.42 18.46
C GLN A 280 14.13 14.73 17.12
N GLY A 281 14.56 15.99 17.02
CA GLY A 281 15.33 16.62 15.96
C GLY A 281 15.55 15.79 14.69
N ARG A 282 14.85 16.17 13.62
CA ARG A 282 15.12 15.81 12.21
C ARG A 282 15.72 14.41 12.06
N VAL A 283 14.87 13.42 11.79
CA VAL A 283 15.23 12.12 11.16
C VAL A 283 16.53 12.32 10.37
N GLY A 284 17.63 11.77 10.88
CA GLY A 284 18.94 12.03 10.33
C GLY A 284 18.91 11.67 8.86
N LYS A 285 18.93 12.69 7.99
CA LYS A 285 18.81 12.56 6.53
C LYS A 285 19.62 11.35 6.08
N THR A 286 18.93 10.32 5.58
CA THR A 286 19.55 9.09 5.13
C THR A 286 20.55 9.41 4.02
N LEU A 287 21.51 8.52 3.75
CA LEU A 287 22.45 8.73 2.65
C LEU A 287 21.71 8.91 1.31
N SER A 288 20.57 8.21 1.11
CA SER A 288 19.67 8.43 -0.02
C SER A 288 19.16 9.86 -0.06
N ASP A 289 18.58 10.38 1.04
CA ASP A 289 18.04 11.76 1.09
C ASP A 289 19.09 12.85 0.83
N ARG A 290 20.37 12.55 1.10
CA ARG A 290 21.49 13.45 0.77
C ARG A 290 21.82 13.41 -0.71
N ILE A 291 21.88 12.22 -1.30
CA ILE A 291 22.12 12.02 -2.73
C ILE A 291 20.96 12.62 -3.52
N ASP A 292 19.72 12.30 -3.16
CA ASP A 292 18.50 12.81 -3.81
C ASP A 292 18.45 14.33 -3.74
N ARG A 293 18.88 14.96 -2.64
CA ARG A 293 18.96 16.43 -2.59
C ARG A 293 19.93 17.01 -3.61
N VAL A 294 21.07 16.36 -3.84
CA VAL A 294 22.07 16.86 -4.79
C VAL A 294 21.60 16.58 -6.21
N VAL A 295 21.18 15.35 -6.48
CA VAL A 295 20.72 14.85 -7.79
C VAL A 295 19.43 15.55 -8.24
N LEU A 296 18.49 15.82 -7.34
CA LEU A 296 17.20 16.46 -7.64
C LEU A 296 17.21 17.98 -7.41
N SER A 297 18.36 18.59 -7.11
CA SER A 297 18.40 20.04 -6.96
C SER A 297 18.16 20.74 -8.30
N ARG A 298 17.44 21.86 -8.27
CA ARG A 298 17.11 22.66 -9.47
C ARG A 298 18.34 23.12 -10.26
N ILE A 299 19.50 23.24 -9.61
CA ILE A 299 20.75 23.75 -10.21
C ILE A 299 21.76 22.63 -10.48
N LEU A 300 21.98 21.68 -9.55
CA LEU A 300 22.95 20.59 -9.76
C LEU A 300 22.33 19.39 -10.47
N GLY A 301 21.00 19.28 -10.55
CA GLY A 301 20.35 18.14 -11.20
C GLY A 301 20.66 18.04 -12.70
N ILE A 302 20.68 19.17 -13.42
CA ILE A 302 21.03 19.17 -14.86
C ILE A 302 22.50 18.75 -15.08
N PRO A 303 23.51 19.34 -14.40
CA PRO A 303 24.90 18.87 -14.49
C PRO A 303 25.09 17.40 -14.12
N VAL A 304 24.46 16.94 -13.03
CA VAL A 304 24.59 15.55 -12.56
C VAL A 304 23.96 14.59 -13.57
N PHE A 305 22.77 14.91 -14.10
CA PHE A 305 22.13 14.12 -15.15
C PHE A 305 23.02 14.00 -16.39
N LEU A 306 23.58 15.11 -16.88
CA LEU A 306 24.48 15.11 -18.02
C LEU A 306 25.76 14.31 -17.75
N ALA A 307 26.32 14.42 -16.53
CA ALA A 307 27.50 13.66 -16.13
C ALA A 307 27.23 12.15 -16.10
N VAL A 308 26.08 11.71 -15.55
CA VAL A 308 25.68 10.30 -15.53
C VAL A 308 25.46 9.78 -16.95
N MET A 309 24.76 10.53 -17.80
CA MET A 309 24.57 10.17 -19.21
C MET A 309 25.89 10.06 -19.96
N TYR A 310 26.80 11.02 -19.76
CA TYR A 310 28.14 10.97 -20.34
C TYR A 310 28.93 9.74 -19.86
N LEU A 311 28.85 9.43 -18.56
CA LEU A 311 29.53 8.28 -17.98
C LEU A 311 28.97 6.96 -18.53
N MET A 312 27.65 6.86 -18.73
CA MET A 312 27.02 5.72 -19.41
C MET A 312 27.51 5.57 -20.86
N PHE A 313 27.63 6.67 -21.61
CA PHE A 313 28.19 6.64 -22.97
C PHE A 313 29.65 6.21 -22.98
N LEU A 314 30.48 6.77 -22.09
CA LEU A 314 31.90 6.42 -21.98
C LEU A 314 32.08 4.95 -21.62
N PHE A 315 31.27 4.45 -20.69
CA PHE A 315 31.24 3.04 -20.32
C PHE A 315 30.83 2.14 -21.50
N ALA A 316 29.73 2.48 -22.19
CA ALA A 316 29.24 1.72 -23.34
C ALA A 316 30.25 1.66 -24.49
N ILE A 317 30.93 2.78 -24.80
CA ILE A 317 31.94 2.84 -25.87
C ILE A 317 33.21 2.09 -25.48
N ASN A 318 33.71 2.28 -24.26
CA ASN A 318 34.96 1.67 -23.83
C ASN A 318 34.84 0.16 -23.66
N ILE A 319 33.73 -0.31 -23.06
CA ILE A 319 33.46 -1.75 -22.95
C ILE A 319 33.06 -2.33 -24.30
N GLY A 320 32.21 -1.63 -25.08
CA GLY A 320 31.86 -2.06 -26.43
C GLY A 320 33.09 -2.22 -27.32
N GLY A 321 34.07 -1.31 -27.22
CA GLY A 321 35.36 -1.40 -27.91
C GLY A 321 36.14 -2.67 -27.59
N ALA A 322 36.25 -3.03 -26.31
CA ALA A 322 36.95 -4.24 -25.89
C ALA A 322 36.28 -5.53 -26.43
N PHE A 323 34.95 -5.54 -26.58
CA PHE A 323 34.23 -6.66 -27.18
C PHE A 323 34.42 -6.74 -28.70
N ILE A 324 34.58 -5.61 -29.40
CA ILE A 324 34.83 -5.58 -30.85
C ILE A 324 36.11 -6.34 -31.19
N ASP A 325 37.21 -6.07 -30.48
CA ASP A 325 38.49 -6.75 -30.74
C ASP A 325 38.40 -8.26 -30.47
N PHE A 326 37.64 -8.66 -29.45
CA PHE A 326 37.37 -10.06 -29.15
C PHE A 326 36.56 -10.77 -30.26
N PHE A 327 35.49 -10.14 -30.74
CA PHE A 327 34.69 -10.69 -31.84
C PHE A 327 35.43 -10.66 -33.17
N ASP A 328 36.24 -9.65 -33.46
CA ASP A 328 37.07 -9.58 -34.66
C ASP A 328 38.12 -10.72 -34.67
N GLY A 329 38.73 -11.02 -33.52
CA GLY A 329 39.67 -12.14 -33.39
C GLY A 329 39.02 -13.50 -33.62
N ILE A 330 37.83 -13.72 -33.04
CA ILE A 330 37.06 -14.96 -33.22
C ILE A 330 36.56 -15.10 -34.66
N ALA A 331 36.02 -14.02 -35.24
CA ALA A 331 35.56 -14.00 -36.61
C ALA A 331 36.72 -14.24 -37.59
N GLY A 332 37.89 -13.66 -37.34
CA GLY A 332 39.11 -13.93 -38.09
C GLY A 332 39.47 -15.42 -38.07
N ALA A 333 39.57 -16.00 -36.88
CA ALA A 333 39.93 -17.40 -36.73
C ALA A 333 38.92 -18.37 -37.36
N ILE A 334 37.62 -18.09 -37.28
CA ILE A 334 36.57 -18.96 -37.81
C ILE A 334 36.40 -18.80 -39.33
N PHE A 335 36.25 -17.55 -39.81
CA PHE A 335 35.89 -17.28 -41.20
C PHE A 335 37.09 -17.15 -42.14
N VAL A 336 38.27 -16.77 -41.64
CA VAL A 336 39.48 -16.65 -42.46
C VAL A 336 40.30 -17.93 -42.36
N ASP A 337 40.72 -18.28 -41.14
CA ASP A 337 41.64 -19.41 -40.94
C ASP A 337 40.90 -20.76 -41.00
N GLY A 338 39.77 -20.89 -40.31
CA GLY A 338 38.96 -22.12 -40.29
C GLY A 338 38.35 -22.47 -41.65
N LEU A 339 37.70 -21.50 -42.29
CA LEU A 339 37.09 -21.69 -43.61
C LEU A 339 38.13 -21.89 -44.72
N GLY A 340 39.28 -21.20 -44.64
CA GLY A 340 40.41 -21.39 -45.54
C GLY A 340 41.00 -22.79 -45.46
N HIS A 341 41.16 -23.34 -44.24
CA HIS A 341 41.65 -24.69 -44.05
C HIS A 341 40.65 -25.74 -44.57
N TRP A 342 39.35 -25.53 -44.33
CA TRP A 342 38.29 -26.43 -44.82
C TRP A 342 38.16 -26.43 -46.36
N LEU A 343 38.23 -25.26 -46.99
CA LEU A 343 38.22 -25.14 -48.46
C LEU A 343 39.47 -25.72 -49.12
N SER A 344 40.62 -25.66 -48.46
CA SER A 344 41.86 -26.28 -48.95
C SER A 344 41.78 -27.81 -48.94
N GLN A 345 41.06 -28.41 -47.98
CA GLN A 345 40.82 -29.86 -47.92
C GLN A 345 39.87 -30.36 -49.02
N LEU A 346 39.11 -29.47 -49.66
CA LEU A 346 38.24 -29.77 -50.80
C LEU A 346 38.97 -29.70 -52.16
N GLY A 347 40.30 -29.46 -52.16
CA GLY A 347 41.13 -29.53 -53.36
C GLY A 347 41.00 -28.31 -54.31
N LEU A 348 40.52 -27.18 -53.80
CA LEU A 348 40.38 -25.95 -54.59
C LEU A 348 41.75 -25.27 -54.81
N PRO A 349 41.99 -24.66 -55.97
CA PRO A 349 43.23 -23.91 -56.23
C PRO A 349 43.43 -22.77 -55.21
N GLU A 350 44.66 -22.59 -54.72
CA GLU A 350 44.99 -21.63 -53.64
C GLU A 350 44.47 -20.21 -53.90
N TRP A 351 44.56 -19.72 -55.14
CA TRP A 351 44.09 -18.37 -55.49
C TRP A 351 42.58 -18.19 -55.29
N LEU A 352 41.77 -19.24 -55.47
CA LEU A 352 40.32 -19.18 -55.30
C LEU A 352 39.93 -19.25 -53.82
N VAL A 353 40.66 -20.04 -53.03
CA VAL A 353 40.48 -20.14 -51.58
C VAL A 353 40.76 -18.78 -50.92
N VAL A 354 41.84 -18.11 -51.32
CA VAL A 354 42.20 -16.78 -50.82
C VAL A 354 41.13 -15.74 -51.19
N VAL A 355 40.64 -15.75 -52.44
CA VAL A 355 39.60 -14.80 -52.88
C VAL A 355 38.28 -15.00 -52.12
N LEU A 356 37.85 -16.25 -51.92
CA LEU A 356 36.60 -16.57 -51.19
C LEU A 356 36.70 -16.27 -49.69
N ALA A 357 37.82 -16.62 -49.05
CA ALA A 357 38.07 -16.30 -47.65
C ALA A 357 38.15 -14.79 -47.44
N MET A 358 38.83 -14.04 -48.32
CA MET A 358 38.89 -12.58 -48.23
C MET A 358 37.55 -11.91 -48.53
N ALA A 359 36.71 -12.46 -49.42
CA ALA A 359 35.38 -11.94 -49.70
C ALA A 359 34.42 -12.12 -48.49
N LEU A 360 34.47 -13.27 -47.81
CA LEU A 360 33.71 -13.52 -46.59
C LEU A 360 34.23 -12.70 -45.41
N ALA A 361 35.55 -12.57 -45.27
CA ALA A 361 36.17 -11.70 -44.28
C ALA A 361 35.76 -10.23 -44.48
N ALA A 362 35.78 -9.75 -45.73
CA ALA A 362 35.31 -8.43 -46.08
C ALA A 362 33.81 -8.27 -45.75
N ALA A 363 32.96 -9.25 -46.10
CA ALA A 363 31.53 -9.24 -45.78
C ALA A 363 31.24 -9.22 -44.27
N SER A 364 32.07 -9.88 -43.44
CA SER A 364 31.96 -9.77 -41.97
C SER A 364 32.29 -8.36 -41.45
N LYS A 365 33.22 -7.65 -42.13
CA LYS A 365 33.56 -6.24 -41.83
C LYS A 365 32.55 -5.23 -42.38
N TRP A 366 31.63 -5.61 -43.27
CA TRP A 366 30.59 -4.72 -43.83
C TRP A 366 29.59 -4.21 -42.77
N TRP A 367 29.51 -4.80 -41.58
CA TRP A 367 28.70 -4.30 -40.47
C TRP A 367 29.39 -3.20 -39.64
N GLN A 368 30.71 -3.01 -39.80
CA GLN A 368 31.47 -2.01 -39.04
C GLN A 368 31.02 -0.54 -39.25
N PRO A 369 30.58 -0.09 -40.44
CA PRO A 369 30.11 1.30 -40.63
C PRO A 369 28.77 1.59 -39.95
N LEU A 370 27.93 0.57 -39.69
CA LEU A 370 26.62 0.74 -39.03
C LEU A 370 26.75 1.11 -37.55
N PHE A 371 27.88 0.79 -36.91
CA PHE A 371 28.19 1.16 -35.52
C PHE A 371 29.23 2.31 -35.39
N ARG A 372 29.84 2.75 -36.49
CA ARG A 372 30.79 3.89 -36.54
C ARG A 372 30.16 5.19 -37.06
N SER A 373 28.90 5.48 -36.73
CA SER A 373 28.36 6.83 -36.88
C SER A 373 28.80 7.73 -35.70
N SER A 374 30.11 7.97 -35.57
CA SER A 374 30.58 9.15 -34.84
C SER A 374 30.36 10.38 -35.72
N PRO A 375 29.77 11.47 -35.23
CA PRO A 375 29.72 12.71 -35.99
C PRO A 375 31.15 13.28 -36.10
N PRO A 376 31.47 14.04 -37.17
CA PRO A 376 32.80 14.62 -37.33
C PRO A 376 33.11 15.57 -36.18
N SER A 377 34.30 15.41 -35.59
CA SER A 377 34.91 16.28 -34.60
C SER A 377 35.33 17.61 -35.22
N THR A 378 34.35 18.45 -35.61
CA THR A 378 34.50 19.90 -35.82
C THR A 378 33.12 20.54 -35.72
N CYS A 379 32.74 20.99 -34.51
CA CYS A 379 31.65 21.95 -34.33
C CYS A 379 32.09 23.32 -34.89
N SER A 380 32.00 23.52 -36.21
CA SER A 380 31.80 24.88 -36.73
C SER A 380 30.30 25.15 -36.70
N PHE A 381 29.86 26.04 -35.81
CA PHE A 381 28.50 26.57 -35.79
C PHE A 381 28.21 27.25 -37.13
N ARG A 382 27.57 26.53 -38.05
CA ARG A 382 27.00 27.11 -39.28
C ARG A 382 25.50 26.95 -39.18
N TRP A 383 24.86 28.04 -38.79
CA TRP A 383 23.41 28.23 -38.75
C TRP A 383 22.77 27.61 -39.99
N TRP A 384 22.04 26.50 -39.80
CA TRP A 384 21.11 26.02 -40.81
C TRP A 384 19.97 27.04 -40.92
N ARG A 385 20.02 27.83 -41.99
CA ARG A 385 18.87 28.58 -42.51
C ARG A 385 17.71 27.60 -42.69
N ILE A 386 16.65 27.79 -41.91
CA ILE A 386 15.35 27.17 -42.14
C ILE A 386 14.84 27.64 -43.51
N PRO A 387 14.47 26.74 -44.44
CA PRO A 387 13.82 27.11 -45.68
C PRO A 387 12.47 27.77 -45.37
N ALA A 388 12.18 28.90 -46.02
CA ALA A 388 11.00 29.75 -45.77
C ALA A 388 9.64 29.12 -46.13
N THR A 389 9.54 27.80 -46.33
CA THR A 389 8.32 27.10 -46.76
C THR A 389 7.53 26.44 -45.63
N TRP A 390 8.02 26.41 -44.39
CA TRP A 390 7.34 25.78 -43.25
C TRP A 390 6.52 26.73 -42.36
N ARG A 391 6.17 27.94 -42.83
CA ARG A 391 5.40 28.95 -42.07
C ARG A 391 3.88 28.79 -42.12
N ALA A 392 3.35 27.75 -42.74
CA ALA A 392 1.91 27.58 -42.92
C ALA A 392 1.41 26.24 -42.36
N LEU A 393 1.52 26.04 -41.05
CA LEU A 393 0.68 25.10 -40.28
C LEU A 393 0.71 25.51 -38.80
N ARG A 394 0.14 26.70 -38.55
CA ARG A 394 -0.55 26.98 -37.29
C ARG A 394 -1.92 26.32 -37.41
N LEU A 395 -2.25 25.38 -36.52
CA LEU A 395 -3.48 25.38 -35.72
C LEU A 395 -3.68 24.03 -35.02
N SER A 396 -4.11 24.15 -33.76
CA SER A 396 -4.77 23.12 -32.96
C SER A 396 -3.87 22.06 -32.31
N TRP A 397 -3.27 22.40 -31.16
CA TRP A 397 -3.40 21.58 -29.95
C TRP A 397 -3.55 22.51 -28.75
N ILE A 398 -4.71 22.39 -28.14
CA ILE A 398 -5.26 23.21 -27.07
C ILE A 398 -4.55 22.86 -25.76
N VAL A 399 -4.06 23.90 -25.10
CA VAL A 399 -3.78 23.92 -23.66
C VAL A 399 -5.13 23.98 -22.95
N SER A 400 -5.45 22.99 -22.12
CA SER A 400 -6.48 23.09 -21.10
C SER A 400 -5.95 22.50 -19.80
N CYS A 401 -5.49 23.39 -18.93
CA CYS A 401 -5.32 23.13 -17.51
C CYS A 401 -5.70 24.41 -16.74
N VAL A 402 -6.83 24.29 -16.02
CA VAL A 402 -7.20 24.94 -14.75
C VAL A 402 -7.64 26.43 -14.78
N PRO A 403 -8.85 26.75 -14.29
CA PRO A 403 -9.20 28.09 -13.82
C PRO A 403 -8.83 28.24 -12.34
N SER A 404 -7.85 29.09 -12.01
CA SER A 404 -7.68 29.64 -10.67
C SER A 404 -8.03 31.13 -10.68
N ALA A 405 -9.19 31.44 -10.09
CA ALA A 405 -9.60 32.80 -9.81
C ALA A 405 -8.91 33.27 -8.53
N CYS A 406 -7.95 34.19 -8.66
CA CYS A 406 -7.51 35.04 -7.55
C CYS A 406 -7.49 36.48 -8.08
N ARG A 407 -8.53 37.23 -7.73
CA ARG A 407 -8.67 38.66 -8.03
C ARG A 407 -8.53 39.41 -6.70
N ALA A 408 -7.40 40.04 -6.48
CA ALA A 408 -7.16 40.92 -5.33
C ALA A 408 -7.16 42.39 -5.76
N ARG A 409 -8.15 43.13 -5.22
CA ARG A 409 -8.22 44.56 -4.86
C ARG A 409 -8.02 45.66 -5.92
N PRO A 410 -8.84 46.72 -5.82
CA PRO A 410 -8.37 48.10 -5.87
C PRO A 410 -8.42 48.75 -4.49
N LEU A 411 -7.48 49.67 -4.28
CA LEU A 411 -7.45 50.63 -3.18
C LEU A 411 -8.66 51.56 -3.22
N CYS A 412 -9.15 51.96 -2.04
CA CYS A 412 -9.64 53.32 -1.81
C CYS A 412 -9.38 53.74 -0.36
N ARG A 413 -9.16 55.05 -0.23
CA ARG A 413 -8.95 55.85 0.99
C ARG A 413 -10.16 55.86 1.90
#